data_AF-A0A0F9IJD4-F1
#
_entry.id   AF-A0A0F9IJD4-F1
#
_cell.length_a   1.000
_cell.length_b   1.000
_cell.length_c   1.000
_cell.angle_alpha   90.00
_cell.angle_beta   90.00
_cell.angle_gamma   90.00
#
_symmetry.space_group_name_H-M   'P 1'
#
loop_
_entity.id
_entity.type
_entity.pdbx_description
1 polymer ?
#
loop_
_entity_poly.entity_id
_entity_poly.type
_entity_poly.pdbx_seq_one_letter_code
_entity_poly.pdbx_strand_id
1 'polypeptide(L)'
;MVHLQRIENVTAVEILHGVPPFIKKRRRRGAKGVGLRYEAKVQRYFVGEFGYEYIPGPWFMYRVRERPKVTNYAQPDGLLIQPHRGAVTIVEIKYNHCSDSYFQLVDKYLPLVKALFGDALWVFPLVTVVKWYDRDTDYPASIRLRDSIEKCSTAQIGVHICRP
;
A
#
# COMPACT_ATOMS: atom_id res chain seq x y z
N MET A 1 15.71 -2.48 -11.89
CA MET A 1 14.75 -3.01 -10.90
C MET A 1 15.52 -3.63 -9.76
N VAL A 2 15.34 -3.14 -8.53
CA VAL A 2 15.77 -3.91 -7.35
C VAL A 2 14.65 -4.90 -7.09
N HIS A 3 14.92 -6.20 -7.25
CA HIS A 3 13.94 -7.23 -6.93
C HIS A 3 13.67 -7.15 -5.43
N LEU A 4 12.50 -6.64 -5.04
CA LEU A 4 12.06 -6.68 -3.66
C LEU A 4 11.83 -8.15 -3.32
N GLN A 5 12.60 -8.68 -2.38
CA GLN A 5 12.38 -10.04 -1.90
C GLN A 5 11.01 -10.08 -1.22
N ARG A 6 10.19 -11.05 -1.63
CA ARG A 6 8.88 -11.31 -1.03
C ARG A 6 9.01 -11.57 0.46
N ILE A 7 8.15 -10.93 1.25
CA ILE A 7 8.02 -11.19 2.67
C ILE A 7 7.23 -12.47 2.85
N GLU A 8 7.84 -13.44 3.52
CA GLU A 8 7.26 -14.74 3.82
C GLU A 8 7.41 -15.05 5.32
N ASN A 9 6.65 -16.04 5.80
CA ASN A 9 6.77 -16.59 7.15
C ASN A 9 6.79 -15.54 8.28
N VAL A 10 5.90 -14.55 8.18
CA VAL A 10 5.69 -13.53 9.22
C VAL A 10 5.27 -14.21 10.52
N THR A 11 6.03 -14.00 11.59
CA THR A 11 5.78 -14.60 12.90
C THR A 11 5.19 -13.63 13.92
N ALA A 12 5.40 -12.33 13.71
CA ALA A 12 4.81 -11.27 14.50
C ALA A 12 4.66 -10.04 13.62
N VAL A 13 3.55 -9.33 13.78
CA VAL A 13 3.26 -8.07 13.10
C VAL A 13 2.41 -7.18 14.01
N GLU A 14 2.73 -5.90 14.03
CA GLU A 14 1.96 -4.88 14.75
C GLU A 14 1.95 -3.57 13.95
N ILE A 15 0.89 -2.78 14.13
CA ILE A 15 0.84 -1.39 13.67
C ILE A 15 1.42 -0.51 14.77
N LEU A 16 2.38 0.33 14.42
CA LEU A 16 2.98 1.28 15.35
C LEU A 16 2.11 2.52 15.53
N HIS A 17 2.10 3.03 16.76
CA HIS A 17 1.57 4.36 17.07
C HIS A 17 2.57 5.44 16.64
N GLY A 18 2.59 5.73 15.35
CA GLY A 18 3.41 6.78 14.75
C GLY A 18 4.62 6.27 13.99
N VAL A 19 5.56 7.19 13.74
CA VAL A 19 6.73 6.94 12.89
C VAL A 19 7.85 6.30 13.73
N PRO A 20 8.55 5.26 13.23
CA PRO A 20 9.69 4.68 13.93
C PRO A 20 10.77 5.74 14.24
N PRO A 21 11.39 5.71 15.43
CA PRO A 21 12.23 6.81 15.92
C PRO A 21 13.50 7.07 15.08
N PHE A 22 13.96 6.07 14.33
CA PHE A 22 15.13 6.19 13.45
C PHE A 22 14.82 6.83 12.09
N ILE A 23 13.54 7.02 11.73
CA ILE A 23 13.16 7.65 10.46
C ILE A 23 13.27 9.17 10.58
N LYS A 24 14.28 9.73 9.91
CA LYS A 24 14.49 11.19 9.85
C LYS A 24 13.73 11.80 8.67
N LYS A 25 12.87 12.79 8.93
CA LYS A 25 12.22 13.58 7.87
C LYS A 25 13.27 14.40 7.12
N ARG A 26 13.37 14.19 5.81
CA ARG A 26 14.24 14.97 4.92
C ARG A 26 13.43 15.49 3.74
N ARG A 27 13.56 16.79 3.44
CA ARG A 27 12.94 17.39 2.26
C ARG A 27 13.58 16.79 1.01
N ARG A 28 12.76 16.16 0.16
CA ARG A 28 13.20 15.63 -1.14
C ARG A 28 12.92 16.67 -2.24
N ARG A 29 13.85 16.80 -3.19
CA ARG A 29 13.75 17.67 -4.37
C ARG A 29 13.59 16.83 -5.65
N GLY A 30 13.36 17.49 -6.79
CA GLY A 30 13.23 16.84 -8.10
C GLY A 30 12.01 15.92 -8.21
N ALA A 31 12.10 14.90 -9.07
CA ALA A 31 11.03 13.93 -9.33
C ALA A 31 10.53 13.24 -8.06
N LYS A 32 11.43 12.85 -7.15
CA LYS A 32 11.07 12.28 -5.85
C LYS A 32 10.23 13.26 -5.01
N GLY A 33 10.57 14.54 -5.04
CA GLY A 33 9.77 15.57 -4.38
C GLY A 33 8.39 15.76 -5.01
N VAL A 34 8.26 15.62 -6.33
CA VAL A 34 6.96 15.67 -7.04
C VAL A 34 6.06 14.51 -6.59
N GLY A 35 6.60 13.29 -6.57
CA GLY A 35 5.87 12.10 -6.11
C GLY A 35 5.35 12.26 -4.68
N LEU A 36 6.20 12.65 -3.74
CA LEU A 36 5.79 12.84 -2.34
C LEU A 36 4.74 13.95 -2.15
N ARG A 37 4.80 15.03 -2.95
CA ARG A 37 3.76 16.07 -2.90
C ARG A 37 2.43 15.57 -3.46
N TYR A 38 2.47 14.76 -4.51
CA TYR A 38 1.28 14.14 -5.07
C TYR A 38 0.66 13.14 -4.09
N GLU A 39 1.46 12.24 -3.54
CA GLU A 39 1.04 11.32 -2.48
C GLU A 39 0.37 12.08 -1.34
N ALA A 40 1.00 13.12 -0.79
CA ALA A 40 0.41 13.94 0.26
C ALA A 40 -0.92 14.60 -0.12
N LYS A 41 -1.16 14.92 -1.40
CA LYS A 41 -2.47 15.42 -1.87
C LYS A 41 -3.52 14.32 -1.88
N VAL A 42 -3.19 13.15 -2.44
CA VAL A 42 -4.08 11.98 -2.46
C VAL A 42 -4.45 11.54 -1.05
N GLN A 43 -3.49 11.51 -0.13
CA GLN A 43 -3.72 11.20 1.28
C GLN A 43 -4.78 12.13 1.89
N ARG A 44 -4.62 13.46 1.72
CA ARG A 44 -5.60 14.43 2.24
C ARG A 44 -6.98 14.25 1.60
N TYR A 45 -7.02 14.00 0.30
CA TYR A 45 -8.26 13.74 -0.42
C TYR A 45 -8.97 12.50 0.13
N PHE A 46 -8.27 11.38 0.27
CA PHE A 46 -8.84 10.14 0.80
C PHE A 46 -9.24 10.21 2.28
N VAL A 47 -8.49 10.94 3.11
CA VAL A 47 -8.92 11.23 4.49
C VAL A 47 -10.23 12.03 4.50
N GLY A 48 -10.40 12.99 3.57
CA GLY A 48 -11.65 13.73 3.43
C GLY A 48 -12.81 12.88 2.91
N GLU A 49 -12.54 12.00 1.95
CA GLU A 49 -13.54 11.16 1.28
C GLU A 49 -14.02 9.99 2.17
N PHE A 50 -13.09 9.25 2.78
CA PHE A 50 -13.38 8.00 3.49
C PHE A 50 -13.35 8.13 5.01
N GLY A 51 -12.95 9.29 5.54
CA GLY A 51 -12.93 9.56 6.97
C GLY A 51 -12.15 8.50 7.75
N TYR A 52 -12.80 7.94 8.77
CA TYR A 52 -12.19 6.97 9.69
C TYR A 52 -11.93 5.58 9.07
N GLU A 53 -12.51 5.27 7.91
CA GLU A 53 -12.24 4.01 7.22
C GLU A 53 -10.85 4.01 6.56
N TYR A 54 -10.24 5.19 6.34
CA TYR A 54 -8.94 5.30 5.71
C TYR A 54 -7.82 5.65 6.69
N ILE A 55 -6.79 4.80 6.73
CA ILE A 55 -5.57 4.99 7.52
C ILE A 55 -4.42 5.39 6.59
N PRO A 56 -3.95 6.64 6.63
CA PRO A 56 -2.84 7.10 5.81
C PRO A 56 -1.49 6.63 6.37
N GLY A 57 -0.68 6.00 5.53
CA GLY A 57 0.72 5.68 5.81
C GLY A 57 1.00 4.91 7.11
N PRO A 58 0.26 3.87 7.50
CA PRO A 58 0.48 3.17 8.76
C PRO A 58 1.84 2.46 8.76
N TRP A 59 2.57 2.55 9.86
CA TRP A 59 3.83 1.82 10.02
C TRP A 59 3.59 0.44 10.60
N PHE A 60 4.12 -0.57 9.91
CA PHE A 60 4.17 -1.94 10.38
C PHE A 60 5.54 -2.23 10.95
N MET A 61 5.58 -2.83 12.15
CA MET A 61 6.75 -3.53 12.67
C MET A 61 6.48 -5.03 12.54
N TYR A 62 7.46 -5.78 12.03
CA TYR A 62 7.28 -7.23 11.83
C TYR A 62 8.57 -8.03 12.03
N ARG A 63 8.38 -9.33 12.27
CA ARG A 63 9.44 -10.35 12.33
C ARG A 63 9.11 -11.50 11.38
N VAL A 64 10.15 -12.13 10.86
CA VAL A 64 10.05 -13.29 9.96
C VAL A 64 10.81 -14.46 10.56
N ARG A 65 10.36 -15.68 10.24
CA ARG A 65 10.91 -16.92 10.82
C ARG A 65 12.39 -17.12 10.51
N GLU A 66 12.84 -16.75 9.31
CA GLU A 66 14.20 -16.95 8.82
C GLU A 66 15.21 -16.06 9.57
N ARG A 67 14.74 -14.95 10.14
CA ARG A 67 15.56 -13.97 10.86
C ARG A 67 14.85 -13.54 12.14
N PRO A 68 14.68 -14.44 13.12
CA PRO A 68 13.78 -14.22 14.26
C PRO A 68 14.25 -13.11 15.21
N LYS A 69 15.56 -12.76 15.17
CA LYS A 69 16.15 -11.67 15.96
C LYS A 69 16.09 -10.30 15.26
N VAL A 70 15.66 -10.24 14.00
CA VAL A 70 15.64 -9.00 13.21
C VAL A 70 14.23 -8.42 13.21
N THR A 71 14.11 -7.20 13.72
CA THR A 71 12.89 -6.40 13.58
C THR A 71 12.95 -5.61 12.28
N ASN A 72 11.92 -5.77 11.45
CA ASN A 72 11.78 -5.10 10.17
C ASN A 72 10.61 -4.12 10.20
N TYR A 73 10.60 -3.19 9.24
CA TYR A 73 9.58 -2.15 9.15
C TYR A 73 9.10 -1.95 7.71
N ALA A 74 7.82 -1.71 7.54
CA ALA A 74 7.20 -1.39 6.27
C ALA A 74 6.11 -0.33 6.46
N GLN A 75 5.87 0.46 5.43
CA GLN A 75 4.83 1.49 5.44
C GLN A 75 4.12 1.41 4.07
N PRO A 76 2.95 0.76 3.96
CA PRO A 76 2.08 0.98 2.81
C PRO A 76 1.63 2.44 2.78
N ASP A 77 1.30 2.95 1.59
CA ASP A 77 0.82 4.33 1.49
C ASP A 77 -0.54 4.50 2.17
N GLY A 78 -1.42 3.50 2.13
CA GLY A 78 -2.62 3.54 2.98
C GLY A 78 -3.37 2.23 3.06
N LEU A 79 -4.31 2.18 3.99
CA LEU A 79 -5.27 1.09 4.17
C LEU A 79 -6.67 1.69 4.18
N LEU A 80 -7.57 1.16 3.36
CA LEU A 80 -9.00 1.43 3.44
C LEU A 80 -9.68 0.20 4.08
N ILE A 81 -10.10 0.33 5.33
CA ILE A 81 -10.74 -0.72 6.12
C ILE A 81 -12.24 -0.57 5.97
N GLN A 82 -12.90 -1.59 5.41
CA GLN A 82 -14.33 -1.59 5.13
C GLN A 82 -14.98 -2.79 5.84
N PRO A 83 -15.27 -2.68 7.15
CA PRO A 83 -15.80 -3.79 7.94
C PRO A 83 -17.11 -4.34 7.38
N HIS A 84 -17.96 -3.45 6.85
CA HIS A 84 -19.24 -3.80 6.24
C HIS A 84 -19.11 -4.71 5.00
N ARG A 85 -17.92 -4.77 4.39
CA ARG A 85 -17.60 -5.65 3.24
C ARG A 85 -16.62 -6.76 3.59
N GLY A 86 -16.18 -6.84 4.85
CA GLY A 86 -15.08 -7.70 5.26
C GLY A 86 -13.84 -7.47 4.38
N ALA A 87 -13.51 -6.21 4.05
CA ALA A 87 -12.40 -5.90 3.16
C ALA A 87 -11.39 -4.93 3.77
N VAL A 88 -10.11 -5.16 3.52
CA VAL A 88 -9.01 -4.21 3.78
C VAL A 88 -8.28 -3.96 2.47
N THR A 89 -8.59 -2.83 1.82
CA THR A 89 -7.94 -2.46 0.56
C THR A 89 -6.58 -1.85 0.84
N ILE A 90 -5.52 -2.44 0.26
CA ILE A 90 -4.13 -1.99 0.41
C ILE A 90 -3.80 -1.03 -0.74
N VAL A 91 -3.36 0.18 -0.38
CA VAL A 91 -3.15 1.29 -1.32
C VAL A 91 -1.66 1.59 -1.47
N GLU A 92 -1.20 1.65 -2.72
CA GLU A 92 0.10 2.22 -3.12
C GLU A 92 -0.13 3.40 -4.08
N ILE A 93 0.48 4.55 -3.80
CA ILE A 93 0.30 5.80 -4.54
C ILE A 93 1.56 6.12 -5.35
N LYS A 94 1.41 6.20 -6.67
CA LYS A 94 2.51 6.57 -7.58
C LYS A 94 2.14 7.78 -8.42
N TYR A 95 3.11 8.64 -8.70
CA TYR A 95 2.86 9.76 -9.62
C TYR A 95 2.56 9.25 -11.04
N ASN A 96 3.36 8.30 -11.52
CA ASN A 96 3.17 7.62 -12.80
C ASN A 96 2.96 6.13 -12.55
N HIS A 97 2.13 5.49 -13.37
CA HIS A 97 1.98 4.04 -13.37
C HIS A 97 3.33 3.34 -13.59
N CYS A 98 3.56 2.28 -12.83
CA CYS A 98 4.86 1.63 -12.70
C CYS A 98 4.70 0.23 -12.10
N SER A 99 5.43 -0.74 -12.66
CA SER A 99 5.40 -2.14 -12.21
C SER A 99 5.96 -2.35 -10.80
N ASP A 100 6.81 -1.45 -10.28
CA ASP A 100 7.31 -1.55 -8.90
C ASP A 100 6.18 -1.56 -7.86
N SER A 101 5.02 -0.95 -8.19
CA SER A 101 3.85 -0.98 -7.31
C SER A 101 3.29 -2.41 -7.11
N TYR A 102 3.43 -3.30 -8.09
CA TYR A 102 3.08 -4.72 -7.95
C TYR A 102 3.87 -5.36 -6.81
N PHE A 103 5.19 -5.26 -6.85
CA PHE A 103 6.07 -5.90 -5.86
C PHE A 103 5.85 -5.30 -4.46
N GLN A 104 5.55 -4.01 -4.38
CA GLN A 104 5.20 -3.38 -3.10
C GLN A 104 3.87 -3.91 -2.56
N LEU A 105 2.82 -3.95 -3.38
CA LEU A 105 1.50 -4.42 -2.96
C LEU A 105 1.50 -5.92 -2.63
N VAL A 106 1.96 -6.76 -3.56
CA VAL A 106 1.84 -8.21 -3.51
C VAL A 106 2.92 -8.84 -2.64
N ASP A 107 4.18 -8.45 -2.85
CA ASP A 107 5.30 -9.15 -2.24
C ASP A 107 5.68 -8.58 -0.87
N LYS A 108 5.31 -7.32 -0.59
CA LYS A 108 5.66 -6.63 0.66
C LYS A 108 4.46 -6.41 1.57
N TYR A 109 3.43 -5.71 1.13
CA TYR A 109 2.37 -5.26 2.04
C TYR A 109 1.30 -6.31 2.29
N LEU A 110 0.87 -7.03 1.25
CA LEU A 110 -0.15 -8.06 1.39
C LEU A 110 0.20 -9.10 2.46
N PRO A 111 1.42 -9.70 2.50
CA PRO A 111 1.77 -10.66 3.55
C PRO A 111 1.64 -10.10 4.97
N LEU A 112 1.99 -8.82 5.16
CA LEU A 112 1.92 -8.16 6.47
C LEU A 112 0.48 -7.88 6.90
N VAL A 113 -0.33 -7.35 5.99
CA VAL A 113 -1.74 -7.04 6.26
C VAL A 113 -2.53 -8.32 6.50
N LYS A 114 -2.28 -9.38 5.71
CA LYS A 114 -2.88 -10.71 5.93
C LYS A 114 -2.50 -11.29 7.29
N ALA A 115 -1.23 -11.23 7.67
CA ALA A 115 -0.77 -11.72 8.97
C ALA A 115 -1.40 -10.97 10.15
N LEU A 116 -1.74 -9.69 9.97
CA LEU A 116 -2.34 -8.87 11.02
C LEU A 116 -3.85 -9.09 11.16
N PHE A 117 -4.59 -9.06 10.04
CA PHE A 117 -6.06 -9.14 10.05
C PHE A 117 -6.59 -10.57 10.01
N GLY A 118 -5.82 -11.51 9.49
CA GLY A 118 -6.23 -12.89 9.24
C GLY A 118 -7.15 -13.05 8.03
N ASP A 119 -7.19 -14.26 7.49
CA ASP A 119 -7.88 -14.56 6.22
C ASP A 119 -9.31 -15.09 6.40
N ALA A 120 -9.77 -15.27 7.65
CA ALA A 120 -11.06 -15.87 7.94
C ALA A 120 -12.24 -14.92 7.68
N LEU A 121 -12.05 -13.62 7.95
CA LEU A 121 -13.10 -12.59 7.85
C LEU A 121 -12.81 -11.54 6.80
N TRP A 122 -11.54 -11.39 6.40
CA TRP A 122 -11.09 -10.28 5.58
C TRP A 122 -10.61 -10.73 4.20
N VAL A 123 -11.02 -9.99 3.18
CA VAL A 123 -10.42 -10.01 1.84
C VAL A 123 -9.52 -8.80 1.66
N PHE A 124 -8.52 -8.94 0.78
CA PHE A 124 -7.46 -7.94 0.62
C PHE A 124 -7.35 -7.43 -0.82
N PRO A 125 -8.28 -6.58 -1.29
CA PRO A 125 -8.11 -5.90 -2.57
C PRO A 125 -6.82 -5.08 -2.59
N LEU A 126 -6.16 -5.05 -3.75
CA LEU A 126 -4.94 -4.29 -3.95
C LEU A 126 -5.20 -3.19 -4.97
N VAL A 127 -4.69 -1.99 -4.71
CA VAL A 127 -4.86 -0.87 -5.65
C VAL A 127 -3.62 0.00 -5.76
N THR A 128 -3.23 0.28 -7.00
CA THR A 128 -2.29 1.35 -7.33
C THR A 128 -3.06 2.61 -7.69
N VAL A 129 -2.81 3.70 -6.97
CA VAL A 129 -3.40 5.01 -7.23
C VAL A 129 -2.40 5.86 -7.99
N VAL A 130 -2.80 6.37 -9.15
CA VAL A 130 -1.90 7.07 -10.08
C VAL A 130 -2.44 8.41 -10.55
N LYS A 131 -1.55 9.36 -10.84
CA LYS A 131 -1.95 10.58 -11.56
C LYS A 131 -2.04 10.33 -13.07
N TRP A 132 -1.07 9.58 -13.57
CA TRP A 132 -0.93 9.22 -14.97
C TRP A 132 -0.91 7.70 -15.11
N TYR A 133 -1.90 7.18 -15.82
CA TYR A 133 -1.96 5.79 -16.21
C TYR A 133 -1.28 5.60 -17.55
N ASP A 134 -0.45 4.57 -17.62
CA ASP A 134 0.20 4.12 -18.84
C ASP A 134 -0.21 2.66 -19.09
N ARG A 135 -0.89 2.44 -20.22
CA ARG A 135 -1.40 1.13 -20.63
C ARG A 135 -0.30 0.18 -21.12
N ASP A 136 0.84 0.72 -21.52
CA ASP A 136 1.95 -0.04 -22.11
C ASP A 136 3.00 -0.40 -21.05
N THR A 137 2.79 0.01 -19.78
CA THR A 137 3.58 -0.46 -18.65
C THR A 137 3.45 -1.98 -18.52
N ASP A 138 4.57 -2.68 -18.65
CA ASP A 138 4.66 -4.12 -18.40
C ASP A 138 4.41 -4.41 -16.91
N TYR A 139 3.18 -4.84 -16.61
CA TYR A 139 2.71 -5.06 -15.24
C TYR A 139 2.61 -6.57 -14.97
N PRO A 140 3.23 -7.12 -13.90
CA PRO A 140 3.28 -8.57 -13.65
C PRO A 140 1.94 -9.26 -13.30
N ALA A 141 0.81 -8.59 -13.51
CA ALA A 141 -0.52 -9.09 -13.20
C ALA A 141 -1.60 -8.41 -14.06
N SER A 142 -2.76 -9.05 -14.14
CA SER A 142 -3.95 -8.42 -14.70
C SER A 142 -4.39 -7.24 -13.84
N ILE A 143 -4.47 -6.07 -14.46
CA ILE A 143 -4.96 -4.85 -13.85
C ILE A 143 -6.37 -4.49 -14.33
N ARG A 144 -7.10 -3.75 -13.49
CA ARG A 144 -8.42 -3.22 -13.84
C ARG A 144 -8.51 -1.76 -13.40
N LEU A 145 -8.85 -0.87 -14.33
CA LEU A 145 -9.19 0.51 -13.98
C LEU A 145 -10.45 0.54 -13.10
N ARG A 146 -10.41 1.32 -12.03
CA ARG A 146 -11.50 1.48 -11.06
C ARG A 146 -11.83 2.95 -10.84
N ASP A 147 -13.12 3.25 -10.82
CA ASP A 147 -13.62 4.62 -10.57
C ASP A 147 -13.37 5.09 -9.14
N SER A 148 -13.27 4.16 -8.18
CA SER A 148 -13.00 4.41 -6.77
C SER A 148 -12.21 3.24 -6.18
N ILE A 149 -11.36 3.53 -5.19
CA ILE A 149 -10.55 2.50 -4.51
C ILE A 149 -11.41 1.50 -3.75
N GLU A 150 -12.61 1.89 -3.29
CA GLU A 150 -13.55 0.98 -2.63
C GLU A 150 -14.03 -0.13 -3.59
N LYS A 151 -14.15 0.15 -4.89
CA LYS A 151 -14.70 -0.80 -5.88
C LYS A 151 -13.67 -1.85 -6.32
N CYS A 152 -12.52 -1.93 -5.65
CA CYS A 152 -11.52 -2.95 -5.90
C CYS A 152 -11.99 -4.32 -5.38
N SER A 153 -11.47 -5.38 -5.99
CA SER A 153 -11.76 -6.78 -5.67
C SER A 153 -10.46 -7.58 -5.63
N THR A 154 -10.45 -8.78 -5.06
CA THR A 154 -9.27 -9.66 -5.04
C THR A 154 -8.96 -10.32 -6.38
N ALA A 155 -9.89 -10.32 -7.35
CA ALA A 155 -9.70 -10.97 -8.64
C ALA A 155 -8.61 -10.33 -9.52
N GLN A 156 -8.37 -9.01 -9.35
CA GLN A 156 -7.45 -8.23 -10.18
C GLN A 156 -6.88 -7.09 -9.34
N ILE A 157 -5.67 -6.63 -9.68
CA ILE A 157 -5.11 -5.42 -9.05
C ILE A 157 -5.83 -4.20 -9.64
N GLY A 158 -6.41 -3.38 -8.76
CA GLY A 158 -7.04 -2.14 -9.15
C GLY A 158 -6.01 -1.09 -9.56
N VAL A 159 -6.35 -0.29 -10.56
CA VAL A 159 -5.66 0.98 -10.84
C VAL A 159 -6.69 2.09 -10.78
N HIS A 160 -6.47 3.08 -9.92
CA HIS A 160 -7.36 4.22 -9.77
C HIS A 160 -6.64 5.51 -10.15
N ILE A 161 -7.20 6.25 -11.11
CA ILE A 161 -6.63 7.51 -11.56
C ILE A 161 -7.16 8.64 -10.68
N CYS A 162 -6.30 9.24 -9.85
CA CYS A 162 -6.69 10.26 -8.89
C CYS A 162 -5.96 11.58 -9.14
N ARG A 163 -6.72 12.68 -9.28
CA ARG A 163 -6.21 14.03 -9.57
C ARG A 163 -6.82 15.09 -8.62
N PRO A 164 -6.46 15.07 -7.33
CA PRO A 164 -6.95 16.01 -6.32
C PRO A 164 -6.13 17.30 -6.24
#